data_AF-A0A2P5HIF2-F1
#
_entry.id   AF-A0A2P5HIF2-F1
#
_cell.length_a   1.000
_cell.length_b   1.000
_cell.length_c   1.000
_cell.angle_alpha   90.00
_cell.angle_beta   90.00
_cell.angle_gamma   90.00
#
_symmetry.space_group_name_H-M   'P 1'
#
loop_
_entity.id
_entity.type
_entity.pdbx_description
1 polymer ?
#
loop_
_entity_poly.entity_id
_entity_poly.type
_entity_poly.pdbx_seq_one_letter_code
_entity_poly.pdbx_strand_id
1 'polypeptide(L)'
;HTNRIALVSLIAVALVHEIHYIVEHYGVSDPFMGLILVPLVEKAAEHLTSIDEAWDNQMNLALSHVLGATLQTALFNGPFIVIVGWGMKFPMGLDFDLFNLAMLILAIITVGNFLRDQKSNYLEGFLMVVVYVIVAIAAFYNPTIPETGGAAGEATNEGSTTAERSLFGL
;
A
#
# COMPACT_ATOMS: atom_id res chain seq x y z
N HIS A 1 22.34 5.02 -23.38
CA HIS A 1 21.13 4.55 -22.67
C HIS A 1 21.41 3.42 -21.69
N THR A 2 22.21 2.41 -22.05
CA THR A 2 22.59 1.28 -21.17
C THR A 2 23.18 1.70 -19.81
N ASN A 3 24.04 2.72 -19.77
CA ASN A 3 24.68 3.14 -18.52
C ASN A 3 23.69 3.72 -17.49
N ARG A 4 22.56 4.32 -17.91
CA ARG A 4 21.58 4.88 -16.96
C ARG A 4 20.77 3.78 -16.29
N ILE A 5 20.32 2.80 -17.07
CA ILE A 5 19.57 1.64 -16.55
C ILE A 5 20.46 0.80 -15.64
N ALA A 6 21.75 0.64 -15.98
CA ALA A 6 22.71 -0.04 -15.12
C ALA A 6 22.90 0.67 -13.76
N LEU A 7 23.00 2.01 -13.76
CA LEU A 7 23.10 2.79 -12.51
C LEU A 7 21.82 2.69 -11.68
N VAL A 8 20.65 2.82 -12.29
CA VAL A 8 19.36 2.68 -11.59
C VAL A 8 19.21 1.26 -11.02
N SER A 9 19.59 0.24 -11.78
CA SER A 9 19.58 -1.16 -11.31
C SER A 9 20.52 -1.36 -10.13
N LEU A 10 21.73 -0.78 -10.15
CA LEU A 10 22.68 -0.86 -9.05
C LEU A 10 22.14 -0.19 -7.78
N ILE A 11 21.54 1.00 -7.93
CA ILE A 11 20.92 1.72 -6.81
C ILE A 11 19.72 0.92 -6.27
N ALA A 12 18.88 0.36 -7.14
CA ALA A 12 17.73 -0.44 -6.73
C ALA A 12 18.16 -1.69 -5.94
N VAL A 13 19.21 -2.40 -6.38
CA VAL A 13 19.75 -3.56 -5.65
C VAL A 13 20.33 -3.16 -4.30
N ALA A 14 21.02 -2.02 -4.22
CA ALA A 14 21.53 -1.49 -2.96
C ALA A 14 20.39 -1.12 -1.99
N LEU A 15 19.34 -0.44 -2.48
CA LEU A 15 18.17 -0.07 -1.68
C LEU A 15 17.44 -1.30 -1.13
N VAL A 16 17.25 -2.35 -1.94
CA VAL A 16 16.57 -3.58 -1.50
C VAL A 16 17.33 -4.26 -0.35
N HIS A 17 18.66 -4.23 -0.35
CA HIS A 17 19.46 -4.78 0.76
C HIS A 17 19.28 -3.96 2.06
N GLU A 18 19.17 -2.64 1.95
CA GLU A 18 18.97 -1.76 3.11
C GLU A 18 17.57 -1.88 3.73
N ILE A 19 16.56 -2.31 2.97
CA ILE A 19 15.19 -2.46 3.50
C ILE A 19 15.16 -3.44 4.68
N HIS A 20 15.82 -4.61 4.57
CA HIS A 20 15.87 -5.58 5.68
C HIS A 20 16.56 -4.99 6.92
N TYR A 21 17.65 -4.25 6.72
CA TYR A 21 18.37 -3.61 7.81
C TYR A 21 17.51 -2.55 8.52
N ILE A 22 16.75 -1.76 7.76
CA ILE A 22 15.86 -0.72 8.31
C ILE A 22 14.73 -1.36 9.13
N VAL A 23 14.10 -2.43 8.63
CA VAL A 23 13.02 -3.12 9.34
C VAL A 23 13.54 -3.74 10.65
N GLU A 24 14.69 -4.41 10.63
CA GLU A 24 15.25 -5.08 11.82
C GLU A 24 15.81 -4.11 12.87
N HIS A 25 16.48 -3.02 12.47
CA HIS A 25 17.17 -2.12 13.41
C HIS A 25 16.36 -0.88 13.81
N TYR A 26 15.49 -0.37 12.94
CA TYR A 26 14.70 0.84 13.23
C TYR A 26 13.27 0.53 13.69
N GLY A 27 12.89 -0.76 13.74
CA GLY A 27 11.58 -1.19 14.24
C GLY A 27 10.41 -0.66 13.42
N VAL A 28 10.64 -0.43 12.12
CA VAL A 28 9.62 0.04 11.18
C VAL A 28 8.75 -1.15 10.77
N SER A 29 7.43 -0.99 10.83
CA SER A 29 6.49 -2.05 10.44
C SER A 29 6.55 -2.35 8.94
N ASP A 30 6.39 -3.63 8.57
CA ASP A 30 6.35 -4.07 7.16
C ASP A 30 5.25 -3.37 6.35
N PRO A 31 4.03 -3.16 6.89
CA PRO A 31 3.00 -2.36 6.24
C PRO A 31 3.43 -0.92 5.96
N PHE A 32 4.13 -0.26 6.89
CA PHE A 32 4.60 1.11 6.67
C PHE A 32 5.67 1.17 5.58
N MET A 33 6.61 0.23 5.61
CA MET A 33 7.68 0.15 4.62
C MET A 33 7.11 -0.07 3.21
N GLY A 34 6.22 -1.06 3.05
CA GLY A 34 5.62 -1.42 1.77
C GLY A 34 4.55 -0.44 1.25
N LEU A 35 3.69 0.09 2.13
CA LEU A 35 2.55 0.92 1.73
C LEU A 35 2.93 2.41 1.59
N ILE A 36 3.88 2.90 2.39
CA ILE A 36 4.22 4.32 2.46
C ILE A 36 5.59 4.59 1.85
N LEU A 37 6.64 3.95 2.37
CA LEU A 37 8.00 4.41 2.13
C LEU A 37 8.53 3.98 0.75
N VAL A 38 8.31 2.73 0.32
CA VAL A 38 8.71 2.28 -1.03
C VAL A 38 8.00 3.10 -2.13
N PRO A 39 6.66 3.21 -2.16
CA PRO A 39 5.97 3.92 -3.24
C PRO A 39 6.27 5.42 -3.25
N LEU A 40 6.47 6.03 -2.08
CA LEU A 40 6.82 7.45 -1.97
C LEU A 40 8.16 7.75 -2.66
N VAL A 41 9.19 6.95 -2.40
CA VAL A 41 10.52 7.15 -3.00
C VAL A 41 10.51 6.79 -4.48
N GLU A 42 9.80 5.73 -4.87
CA GLU A 42 9.68 5.30 -6.27
C GLU A 42 9.05 6.39 -7.16
N LYS A 43 8.01 7.06 -6.66
CA LYS A 43 7.24 8.04 -7.42
C LYS A 43 7.53 9.50 -7.09
N ALA A 44 8.49 9.78 -6.20
CA ALA A 44 8.79 11.14 -5.75
C ALA A 44 9.07 12.11 -6.91
N ALA A 45 9.92 11.73 -7.87
CA ALA A 45 10.28 12.59 -9.00
C ALA A 45 9.09 12.90 -9.93
N GLU A 46 8.21 11.91 -10.14
CA GLU A 46 6.98 12.10 -10.92
C GLU A 46 6.01 13.02 -10.19
N HIS A 47 5.80 12.82 -8.88
CA HIS A 47 4.95 13.69 -8.07
C HIS A 47 5.44 15.14 -8.04
N LEU A 48 6.75 15.38 -7.93
CA LEU A 48 7.31 16.73 -8.00
C LEU A 48 7.00 17.41 -9.33
N THR A 49 7.10 16.65 -10.44
CA THR A 49 6.74 17.16 -11.78
C THR A 49 5.26 17.50 -11.86
N SER A 50 4.39 16.66 -11.31
CA SER A 50 2.95 16.94 -11.31
C SER A 50 2.54 18.09 -10.38
N ILE A 51 3.30 18.35 -9.31
CA ILE A 51 3.12 19.54 -8.47
C ILE A 51 3.46 20.81 -9.27
N ASP A 52 4.51 20.76 -10.07
CA ASP A 52 4.89 21.87 -10.97
C ASP A 52 3.79 22.12 -12.02
N GLU A 53 3.28 21.07 -12.66
CA GLU A 53 2.13 21.14 -13.58
C GLU A 53 0.87 21.71 -12.91
N ALA A 54 0.61 21.34 -11.65
CA ALA A 54 -0.50 21.88 -10.88
C ALA A 54 -0.30 23.37 -10.52
N TRP A 55 0.93 23.80 -10.26
CA TRP A 55 1.29 25.20 -10.01
C TRP A 55 1.08 26.08 -11.23
N ASP A 56 1.31 25.54 -12.43
CA ASP A 56 1.01 26.17 -13.72
C ASP A 56 -0.50 26.20 -14.04
N ASN A 57 -1.34 25.94 -13.04
CA ASN A 57 -2.80 25.95 -13.12
C ASN A 57 -3.36 24.92 -14.12
N GLN A 58 -2.58 23.86 -14.41
CA GLN A 58 -2.94 22.74 -15.28
C GLN A 58 -3.36 21.51 -14.46
N MET A 59 -4.28 21.70 -13.52
CA MET A 59 -4.72 20.64 -12.59
C MET A 59 -5.22 19.37 -13.30
N ASN A 60 -5.95 19.52 -14.41
CA ASN A 60 -6.45 18.36 -15.18
C ASN A 60 -5.31 17.56 -15.84
N LEU A 61 -4.23 18.22 -16.25
CA LEU A 61 -3.05 17.55 -16.80
C LEU A 61 -2.27 16.84 -15.70
N ALA A 62 -2.05 17.52 -14.57
CA ALA A 62 -1.39 16.95 -13.39
C ALA A 62 -2.12 15.69 -12.89
N LEU A 63 -3.46 15.74 -12.77
CA LEU A 63 -4.27 14.59 -12.35
C LEU A 63 -4.21 13.44 -13.37
N SER A 64 -4.32 13.74 -14.67
CA SER A 64 -4.24 12.73 -15.73
C SER A 64 -2.88 12.03 -15.73
N HIS A 65 -1.79 12.78 -15.53
CA HIS A 65 -0.43 12.27 -15.45
C HIS A 65 -0.25 11.32 -14.26
N VAL A 66 -0.57 11.77 -13.04
CA VAL A 66 -0.39 10.97 -11.82
C VAL A 66 -1.29 9.73 -11.83
N LEU A 67 -2.56 9.89 -12.18
CA LEU A 67 -3.51 8.76 -12.21
C LEU A 67 -3.16 7.75 -13.31
N GLY A 68 -2.72 8.24 -14.48
CA GLY A 68 -2.29 7.37 -15.58
C GLY A 68 -1.10 6.50 -15.18
N ALA A 69 -0.07 7.12 -14.59
CA ALA A 69 1.11 6.39 -14.11
C ALA A 69 0.78 5.41 -12.98
N THR A 70 -0.10 5.81 -12.05
CA THR A 70 -0.55 4.95 -10.94
C THR A 70 -1.37 3.75 -11.43
N LEU A 71 -2.32 3.98 -12.34
CA LEU A 71 -3.12 2.92 -12.94
C LEU A 71 -2.26 1.97 -13.77
N GLN A 72 -1.26 2.48 -14.50
CA GLN A 72 -0.30 1.64 -15.21
C GLN A 72 0.48 0.76 -14.24
N THR A 73 1.03 1.32 -13.16
CA THR A 73 1.74 0.52 -12.15
C THR A 73 0.81 -0.52 -11.51
N ALA A 74 -0.43 -0.16 -11.16
CA ALA A 74 -1.38 -1.08 -10.52
C ALA A 74 -1.85 -2.20 -11.45
N LEU A 75 -2.26 -1.87 -12.68
CA LEU A 75 -2.88 -2.80 -13.62
C LEU A 75 -1.87 -3.59 -14.46
N PHE A 76 -0.64 -3.09 -14.61
CA PHE A 76 0.41 -3.77 -15.38
C PHE A 76 1.52 -4.32 -14.49
N ASN A 77 2.19 -3.48 -13.69
CA ASN A 77 3.34 -3.94 -12.90
C ASN A 77 2.93 -4.96 -11.83
N GLY A 78 1.83 -4.73 -11.12
CA GLY A 78 1.29 -5.65 -10.10
C GLY A 78 1.14 -7.10 -10.60
N PRO A 79 0.28 -7.36 -11.60
CA PRO A 79 0.11 -8.71 -12.14
C PRO A 79 1.37 -9.24 -12.86
N PHE A 80 2.17 -8.37 -13.46
CA PHE A 80 3.43 -8.77 -14.08
C PHE A 80 4.40 -9.37 -13.06
N ILE A 81 4.53 -8.76 -11.87
CA ILE A 81 5.38 -9.27 -10.78
C ILE A 81 4.89 -10.64 -10.30
N VAL A 82 3.57 -10.84 -10.17
CA VAL A 82 2.98 -12.14 -9.79
C VAL A 82 3.33 -13.22 -10.81
N ILE A 83 3.18 -12.93 -12.11
CA ILE A 83 3.50 -13.88 -13.19
C ILE A 83 5.00 -14.23 -13.20
N VAL A 84 5.88 -13.24 -13.00
CA VAL A 84 7.33 -13.46 -12.90
C VAL A 84 7.67 -14.31 -11.67
N GLY A 85 7.01 -14.07 -10.53
CA GLY A 85 7.14 -14.88 -9.31
C GLY A 85 6.82 -16.35 -9.56
N TRP A 86 5.75 -16.64 -10.29
CA TRP A 86 5.40 -18.01 -10.69
C TRP A 86 6.45 -18.65 -11.59
N GLY A 87 7.02 -17.89 -12.52
CA GLY A 87 8.13 -18.34 -13.38
C GLY A 87 9.39 -18.73 -12.59
N MET A 88 9.65 -18.04 -11.47
CA MET A 88 10.78 -18.31 -10.58
C MET A 88 10.45 -19.31 -9.45
N LYS A 89 9.25 -19.91 -9.47
CA LYS A 89 8.72 -20.82 -8.43
C LYS A 89 8.62 -20.22 -7.04
N PHE A 90 8.49 -18.89 -6.94
CA PHE A 90 8.10 -18.24 -5.69
C PHE A 90 6.57 -18.24 -5.58
N PRO A 91 6.00 -18.66 -4.44
CA PRO A 91 4.55 -18.58 -4.21
C PRO A 91 4.17 -17.10 -3.97
N MET A 92 4.05 -16.33 -5.05
CA MET A 92 3.63 -14.94 -5.01
C MET A 92 2.15 -14.86 -5.39
N GLY A 93 1.33 -14.32 -4.48
CA GLY A 93 -0.09 -14.06 -4.69
C GLY A 93 -0.44 -12.59 -4.49
N LEU A 94 -1.71 -12.28 -4.71
CA LEU A 94 -2.35 -11.00 -4.35
C LEU A 94 -3.08 -11.15 -3.01
N ASP A 95 -2.49 -11.91 -2.09
CA ASP A 95 -2.94 -12.10 -0.71
C ASP A 95 -2.37 -10.98 0.15
N PHE A 96 -3.18 -9.95 0.36
CA PHE A 96 -2.86 -8.86 1.27
C PHE A 96 -3.46 -9.14 2.64
N ASP A 97 -2.73 -8.76 3.70
CA ASP A 97 -3.28 -8.72 5.04
C ASP A 97 -4.54 -7.83 5.10
N LEU A 98 -5.46 -8.16 6.02
CA LEU A 98 -6.76 -7.49 6.15
C LEU A 98 -6.60 -5.99 6.38
N PHE A 99 -5.57 -5.57 7.13
CA PHE A 99 -5.24 -4.17 7.33
C PHE A 99 -4.85 -3.48 6.01
N ASN A 100 -3.90 -4.04 5.26
CA ASN A 100 -3.44 -3.47 3.99
C ASN A 100 -4.57 -3.36 2.98
N LEU A 101 -5.43 -4.38 2.90
CA LEU A 101 -6.60 -4.38 2.04
C LEU A 101 -7.61 -3.29 2.46
N ALA A 102 -7.90 -3.15 3.76
CA ALA A 102 -8.80 -2.13 4.27
C ALA A 102 -8.30 -0.71 3.97
N MET A 103 -7.01 -0.46 4.17
CA MET A 103 -6.38 0.84 3.87
C MET A 103 -6.39 1.13 2.37
N LEU A 104 -6.14 0.14 1.53
CA LEU A 104 -6.23 0.26 0.07
C LEU A 104 -7.65 0.62 -0.38
N ILE A 105 -8.67 -0.08 0.13
CA ILE A 105 -10.07 0.20 -0.20
C ILE A 105 -10.46 1.61 0.26
N LEU A 106 -10.06 2.00 1.47
CA LEU A 106 -10.29 3.35 1.98
C LEU A 106 -9.67 4.40 1.04
N ALA A 107 -8.42 4.20 0.62
CA ALA A 107 -7.74 5.11 -0.30
C ALA A 107 -8.47 5.21 -1.65
N ILE A 108 -8.91 4.08 -2.23
CA ILE A 108 -9.65 4.05 -3.49
C ILE A 108 -10.97 4.81 -3.38
N ILE A 109 -11.73 4.62 -2.28
CA ILE A 109 -13.00 5.32 -2.07
C ILE A 109 -12.76 6.82 -1.88
N THR A 110 -11.78 7.20 -1.06
CA THR A 110 -11.48 8.61 -0.78
C THR A 110 -11.00 9.34 -2.04
N VAL A 111 -10.04 8.78 -2.78
CA VAL A 111 -9.57 9.35 -4.05
C VAL A 111 -10.68 9.32 -5.10
N GLY A 112 -11.48 8.26 -5.17
CA GLY A 112 -12.61 8.16 -6.10
C GLY A 112 -13.67 9.25 -5.86
N ASN A 113 -13.97 9.57 -4.60
CA ASN A 113 -14.88 10.65 -4.24
C ASN A 113 -14.29 12.02 -4.61
N PHE A 114 -13.00 12.24 -4.34
CA PHE A 114 -12.28 13.48 -4.73
C PHE A 114 -12.36 13.74 -6.24
N LEU A 115 -12.08 12.71 -7.05
CA LEU A 115 -12.11 12.85 -8.51
C LEU A 115 -13.51 13.13 -9.05
N ARG A 116 -14.56 12.73 -8.33
CA ARG A 116 -15.96 12.96 -8.71
C ARG A 116 -16.38 14.42 -8.54
N ASP A 117 -15.80 15.13 -7.57
CA ASP A 117 -16.16 16.51 -7.27
C ASP A 117 -15.63 17.51 -8.31
N GLN A 118 -14.67 17.11 -9.17
CA GLN A 118 -14.15 17.85 -10.36
C GLN A 118 -13.71 19.31 -10.12
N LYS A 119 -13.63 19.74 -8.86
CA LYS A 119 -13.20 21.07 -8.45
C LYS A 119 -12.09 20.89 -7.43
N SER A 120 -10.92 21.45 -7.70
CA SER A 120 -9.79 21.36 -6.78
C SER A 120 -9.76 22.58 -5.87
N ASN A 121 -10.19 22.40 -4.63
CA ASN A 121 -10.08 23.42 -3.58
C ASN A 121 -8.88 23.14 -2.67
N TYR A 122 -8.24 24.20 -2.15
CA TYR A 122 -7.12 24.07 -1.21
C TYR A 122 -7.48 23.23 0.02
N LEU A 123 -8.72 23.35 0.50
CA LEU A 123 -9.22 22.57 1.64
C LEU A 123 -9.32 21.07 1.31
N GLU A 124 -9.69 20.75 0.08
CA GLU A 124 -9.87 19.36 -0.36
C GLU A 124 -8.52 18.67 -0.56
N GLY A 125 -7.56 19.40 -1.16
CA GLY A 125 -6.16 18.96 -1.22
C GLY A 125 -5.55 18.77 0.17
N PHE A 126 -5.80 19.70 1.10
CA PHE A 126 -5.35 19.56 2.49
C PHE A 126 -5.96 18.33 3.17
N LEU A 127 -7.25 18.06 2.97
CA LEU A 127 -7.93 16.89 3.52
C LEU A 127 -7.33 15.58 2.99
N MET A 128 -6.96 15.53 1.70
CA MET A 128 -6.26 14.37 1.12
C MET A 128 -4.90 14.13 1.77
N VAL A 129 -4.12 15.20 2.02
CA VAL A 129 -2.83 15.09 2.74
C VAL A 129 -3.04 14.60 4.17
N VAL A 130 -4.07 15.10 4.87
CA VAL A 130 -4.40 14.64 6.23
C VAL A 130 -4.76 13.16 6.24
N VAL A 131 -5.58 12.69 5.28
CA VAL A 131 -5.91 11.26 5.15
C VAL A 131 -4.65 10.43 4.91
N TYR A 132 -3.75 10.87 4.02
CA TYR A 132 -2.47 10.20 3.79
C TYR A 132 -1.61 10.09 5.05
N VAL A 133 -1.53 11.15 5.86
CA VAL A 133 -0.79 11.15 7.13
C VAL A 133 -1.43 10.20 8.15
N ILE A 134 -2.76 10.17 8.25
CA ILE A 134 -3.48 9.24 9.13
C ILE A 134 -3.21 7.79 8.70
N VAL A 135 -3.23 7.51 7.40
CA VAL A 135 -2.91 6.20 6.83
C VAL A 135 -1.47 5.80 7.18
N ALA A 136 -0.52 6.72 7.05
CA ALA A 136 0.88 6.47 7.38
C ALA A 136 1.10 6.17 8.87
N ILE A 137 0.44 6.93 9.75
CA ILE A 137 0.49 6.68 11.21
C ILE A 137 -0.15 5.34 11.53
N ALA A 138 -1.31 5.02 10.95
CA ALA A 138 -1.98 3.75 11.16
C ALA A 138 -1.09 2.57 10.71
N ALA A 139 -0.42 2.69 9.57
CA ALA A 139 0.51 1.68 9.09
C ALA A 139 1.72 1.53 10.00
N PHE A 140 2.27 2.63 10.51
CA PHE A 140 3.41 2.62 11.44
C PHE A 140 3.10 1.91 12.76
N TYR A 141 1.91 2.11 13.31
CA TYR A 141 1.48 1.48 14.57
C TYR A 141 0.88 0.09 14.40
N ASN A 142 0.68 -0.40 13.17
CA ASN A 142 0.23 -1.78 12.95
C ASN A 142 1.40 -2.73 13.24
N PRO A 143 1.37 -3.54 14.32
CA PRO A 143 2.43 -4.48 14.59
C PRO A 143 2.44 -5.54 13.50
N THR A 144 3.59 -5.73 12.85
CA THR A 144 3.81 -6.91 12.00
C THR A 144 3.59 -8.13 12.87
N ILE A 145 2.49 -8.85 12.64
CA ILE A 145 2.40 -10.24 13.12
C ILE A 145 3.40 -10.99 12.25
N PRO A 146 4.49 -11.56 12.81
CA PRO A 146 5.40 -12.36 12.01
C PRO A 146 4.56 -13.44 11.37
N GLU A 147 4.57 -13.49 10.04
CA GLU A 147 4.02 -14.60 9.26
C GLU A 147 4.70 -15.88 9.76
N THR A 148 4.11 -16.48 10.79
CA THR A 148 4.42 -17.83 11.20
C THR A 148 3.81 -18.67 10.09
N GLY A 149 4.64 -19.01 9.11
CA GLY A 149 4.28 -19.97 8.08
C GLY A 149 3.72 -21.21 8.76
N GLY A 150 2.42 -21.43 8.60
CA GLY A 150 1.72 -22.63 9.06
C GLY A 150 1.63 -22.81 10.59
N ALA A 151 0.40 -22.98 11.04
CA ALA A 151 0.01 -23.55 12.34
C ALA A 151 0.14 -22.66 13.58
N ALA A 152 -0.98 -22.04 13.95
CA ALA A 152 -1.66 -22.12 15.26
C ALA A 152 -2.67 -20.95 15.28
N GLY A 153 -3.97 -21.16 15.47
CA GLY A 153 -4.55 -22.00 16.49
C GLY A 153 -5.21 -21.07 17.50
N GLU A 154 -6.54 -21.05 17.47
CA GLU A 154 -7.34 -21.16 18.70
C GLU A 154 -7.18 -20.04 19.74
N ALA A 155 -8.09 -19.07 19.66
CA ALA A 155 -8.57 -18.40 20.86
C ALA A 155 -10.06 -18.03 20.73
N THR A 156 -10.83 -18.72 21.59
CA THR A 156 -11.99 -18.19 22.32
C THR A 156 -13.25 -17.84 21.53
N ASN A 157 -14.14 -18.82 21.43
CA ASN A 157 -15.58 -18.56 21.50
C ASN A 157 -16.19 -19.37 22.66
N GLU A 158 -15.75 -19.10 23.89
CA GLU A 158 -16.54 -19.42 25.09
C GLU A 158 -17.56 -18.30 25.27
N GLY A 159 -18.80 -18.52 24.87
CA GLY A 159 -19.80 -17.48 25.08
C GLY A 159 -21.20 -17.64 24.51
N SER A 160 -21.65 -18.78 24.01
CA SER A 160 -23.10 -19.01 23.77
C SER A 160 -23.39 -20.41 23.20
N THR A 161 -23.60 -21.45 24.02
CA THR A 161 -24.56 -22.58 23.78
C THR A 161 -24.68 -23.49 25.03
N THR A 162 -24.67 -22.93 26.24
CA THR A 162 -25.05 -23.70 27.46
C THR A 162 -26.54 -23.52 27.80
N ALA A 163 -27.28 -22.68 27.06
CA ALA A 163 -28.68 -22.37 27.32
C ALA A 163 -29.70 -23.25 26.56
N GLU A 164 -29.30 -24.03 25.54
CA GLU A 164 -30.27 -24.82 24.75
C GLU A 164 -30.33 -26.32 25.09
N ARG A 165 -29.32 -26.90 25.76
CA ARG A 165 -29.33 -28.34 26.13
C ARG A 165 -30.06 -28.65 27.44
N SER A 166 -30.69 -27.66 28.07
CA SER A 166 -31.51 -27.83 29.29
C SER A 166 -33.02 -27.80 29.00
N LEU A 167 -33.44 -27.46 27.78
CA LEU A 167 -34.85 -27.27 27.41
C LEU A 167 -35.47 -28.46 26.66
N PHE A 168 -34.67 -29.39 26.16
CA PHE A 168 -35.15 -30.67 25.63
C PHE A 168 -34.44 -31.81 26.34
N GLY A 169 -35.00 -32.20 27.49
CA GLY A 169 -34.62 -33.43 28.18
C GLY A 169 -35.08 -34.66 27.40
N LEU A 170 -34.23 -35.15 26.50
CA LEU A 170 -34.17 -36.51 25.98
C LEU A 170 -32.71 -36.96 25.92
#